data_AF-A0A2N9Y116-F1
#
_entry.id   AF-A0A2N9Y116-F1
#
_cell.length_a   1.000
_cell.length_b   1.000
_cell.length_c   1.000
_cell.angle_alpha   90.00
_cell.angle_beta   90.00
_cell.angle_gamma   90.00
#
_symmetry.space_group_name_H-M   'P 1'
#
loop_
_entity.id
_entity.type
_entity.pdbx_description
1 polymer ?
#
loop_
_entity_poly.entity_id
_entity_poly.type
_entity_poly.pdbx_seq_one_letter_code
_entity_poly.pdbx_strand_id
1 'polypeptide(L)'
;MKIISRKLALTHLAINEIMQCSEKDINNILFADYLNEEGEHIEYSNIFNDSVQDFLLNYFIDIKLKGYSNKYLQQFLTALYKEKFSVIGDEDILEMCPCCHYLTLTNRGNYDVCPLCYWEDDGKSYNELDSYSSVNNSTLRVYRKKFEEKKFELDNIPYKSGKISYPEI
;
A
#
# COMPACT_ATOMS: atom_id res chain seq x y z
N MET A 1 -13.92 -21.61 -12.21
CA MET A 1 -13.62 -20.55 -11.22
C MET A 1 -12.62 -21.15 -10.25
N LYS A 2 -11.37 -20.66 -10.24
CA LYS A 2 -10.31 -21.13 -9.35
C LYS A 2 -10.40 -20.39 -8.02
N ILE A 3 -10.02 -21.05 -6.94
CA ILE A 3 -10.00 -20.49 -5.59
C ILE A 3 -8.55 -20.38 -5.14
N ILE A 4 -8.18 -19.26 -4.54
CA ILE A 4 -6.85 -19.01 -4.00
C ILE A 4 -6.97 -18.24 -2.67
N SER A 5 -6.08 -18.53 -1.72
CA SER A 5 -6.03 -17.74 -0.49
C SER A 5 -5.49 -16.34 -0.76
N ARG A 6 -5.89 -15.36 0.06
CA ARG A 6 -5.36 -13.98 -0.01
C ARG A 6 -3.84 -13.96 0.12
N LYS A 7 -3.28 -14.75 1.04
CA LYS A 7 -1.82 -14.85 1.22
C LYS A 7 -1.12 -15.25 -0.07
N LEU A 8 -1.59 -16.32 -0.73
CA LEU A 8 -0.99 -16.76 -2.00
C LEU A 8 -1.21 -15.73 -3.11
N ALA A 9 -2.39 -15.10 -3.19
CA ALA A 9 -2.64 -14.05 -4.17
C ALA A 9 -1.68 -12.86 -4.01
N LEU A 10 -1.43 -12.43 -2.77
CA LEU A 10 -0.42 -11.40 -2.45
C LEU A 10 0.98 -11.85 -2.81
N THR A 11 1.36 -13.12 -2.53
CA THR A 11 2.65 -13.67 -2.96
C THR A 11 2.85 -13.61 -4.47
N HIS A 12 1.83 -13.95 -5.26
CA HIS A 12 1.89 -13.83 -6.72
C HIS A 12 2.11 -12.38 -7.18
N LEU A 13 1.42 -11.43 -6.56
CA LEU A 13 1.61 -10.01 -6.86
C LEU A 13 3.00 -9.52 -6.43
N ALA A 14 3.46 -9.89 -5.24
CA ALA A 14 4.79 -9.54 -4.73
C ALA A 14 5.90 -10.05 -5.66
N ILE A 15 5.82 -11.31 -6.12
CA ILE A 15 6.77 -11.86 -7.09
C ILE A 15 6.76 -11.02 -8.37
N ASN A 16 5.58 -10.68 -8.89
CA ASN A 16 5.46 -9.86 -10.09
C ASN A 16 6.07 -8.46 -9.92
N GLU A 17 5.86 -7.80 -8.78
CA GLU A 17 6.46 -6.48 -8.47
C GLU A 17 7.99 -6.58 -8.31
N ILE A 18 8.48 -7.60 -7.59
CA ILE A 18 9.91 -7.86 -7.42
C ILE A 18 10.60 -8.09 -8.77
N MET A 19 9.97 -8.85 -9.67
CA MET A 19 10.50 -9.10 -11.02
C MET A 19 10.59 -7.84 -11.89
N GLN A 20 9.86 -6.78 -11.55
CA GLN A 20 9.89 -5.50 -12.26
C GLN A 20 10.88 -4.50 -11.64
N CYS A 21 11.42 -4.79 -10.46
CA CYS A 21 12.39 -3.94 -9.80
C CYS A 21 13.76 -4.00 -10.49
N SER A 22 14.45 -2.86 -10.57
CA SER A 22 15.85 -2.85 -10.98
C SER A 22 16.73 -3.43 -9.87
N GLU A 23 17.94 -3.88 -10.22
CA GLU A 23 18.94 -4.31 -9.23
C GLU A 23 19.21 -3.21 -8.19
N LYS A 24 19.19 -1.94 -8.62
CA LYS A 24 19.33 -0.79 -7.71
C LYS A 24 18.17 -0.69 -6.72
N ASP A 25 16.94 -0.93 -7.16
CA ASP A 25 15.77 -0.88 -6.27
C ASP A 25 15.82 -2.00 -5.23
N ILE A 26 16.18 -3.21 -5.66
CA ILE A 26 16.38 -4.35 -4.75
C ILE A 26 17.50 -4.06 -3.76
N ASN A 27 18.64 -3.53 -4.20
CA ASN A 27 19.73 -3.16 -3.32
C ASN A 27 19.32 -2.08 -2.30
N ASN A 28 18.55 -1.07 -2.72
CA ASN A 28 18.03 -0.07 -1.77
C ASN A 28 17.09 -0.68 -0.73
N ILE A 29 16.34 -1.73 -1.09
CA ILE A 29 15.46 -2.46 -0.17
C ILE A 29 16.27 -3.37 0.75
N LEU A 30 17.38 -3.98 0.30
CA LEU A 30 18.17 -4.89 1.13
C LEU A 30 19.15 -4.17 2.05
N PHE A 31 19.71 -3.06 1.58
CA PHE A 31 20.75 -2.29 2.27
C PHE A 31 20.23 -0.98 2.86
N ALA A 32 18.91 -0.83 3.02
CA ALA A 32 18.42 0.17 3.96
C ALA A 32 18.79 -0.28 5.38
N ASP A 33 18.90 0.66 6.33
CA ASP A 33 19.30 0.40 7.71
C ASP A 33 18.21 -0.36 8.51
N TYR A 34 17.90 -1.59 8.09
CA TYR A 34 17.01 -2.48 8.82
C TYR A 34 17.75 -3.10 10.00
N LEU A 35 17.09 -3.08 11.15
CA LEU A 35 17.55 -3.71 12.37
C LEU A 35 16.73 -4.98 12.63
N ASN A 36 17.36 -6.04 13.14
CA ASN A 36 16.65 -7.21 13.65
C ASN A 36 15.92 -6.89 14.98
N GLU A 37 15.23 -7.88 15.56
CA GLU A 37 14.51 -7.73 16.83
C GLU A 37 15.45 -7.32 17.99
N GLU A 38 16.74 -7.62 17.86
CA GLU A 38 17.81 -7.28 18.79
C GLU A 38 18.46 -5.91 18.54
N GLY A 39 18.06 -5.20 17.48
CA GLY A 39 18.60 -3.88 17.14
C GLY A 39 19.93 -3.91 16.36
N GLU A 40 20.32 -5.07 15.82
CA GLU A 40 21.55 -5.25 15.03
C GLU A 40 21.26 -5.12 13.53
N HIS A 41 22.24 -4.59 12.78
CA HIS A 41 22.12 -4.49 11.33
C HIS A 41 22.01 -5.86 10.68
N ILE A 42 21.03 -6.00 9.79
CA ILE A 42 20.88 -7.20 8.99
C ILE A 42 21.77 -7.08 7.75
N GLU A 43 22.91 -7.78 7.73
CA GLU A 43 23.74 -7.88 6.53
C GLU A 43 23.28 -9.02 5.62
N TYR A 44 22.89 -8.68 4.40
CA TYR A 44 22.65 -9.66 3.34
C TYR A 44 23.88 -9.78 2.45
N SER A 45 24.48 -10.97 2.40
CA SER A 45 25.72 -11.21 1.66
C SER A 45 25.52 -11.36 0.14
N ASN A 46 24.31 -11.72 -0.32
CA ASN A 46 23.99 -11.94 -1.74
C ASN A 46 22.47 -11.95 -1.97
N ILE A 47 22.00 -11.31 -3.05
CA ILE A 47 20.59 -11.28 -3.48
C ILE A 47 20.01 -12.66 -3.80
N PHE A 48 20.85 -13.66 -4.07
CA PHE A 48 20.44 -15.04 -4.38
C PHE A 48 20.31 -15.95 -3.14
N ASN A 49 20.41 -15.39 -1.93
CA ASN A 49 20.23 -16.16 -0.70
C ASN A 49 18.73 -16.41 -0.45
N ASP A 50 18.33 -17.63 -0.08
CA ASP A 50 16.94 -17.97 0.22
C ASP A 50 16.33 -17.04 1.31
N SER A 51 17.14 -16.63 2.29
CA SER A 51 16.73 -15.66 3.32
C SER A 51 16.39 -14.28 2.76
N VAL A 52 17.04 -13.86 1.66
CA VAL A 52 16.72 -12.62 0.94
C VAL A 52 15.39 -12.75 0.23
N GLN A 53 15.09 -13.93 -0.34
CA GLN A 53 13.79 -14.16 -0.98
C GLN A 53 12.65 -14.01 0.01
N ASP A 54 12.75 -14.62 1.19
CA ASP A 54 11.72 -14.51 2.23
C ASP A 54 11.59 -13.07 2.73
N PHE A 55 12.71 -12.37 2.95
CA PHE A 55 12.69 -10.95 3.32
C PHE A 55 11.99 -10.09 2.27
N LEU A 56 12.33 -10.24 0.99
CA LEU A 56 11.73 -9.45 -0.08
C LEU A 56 10.23 -9.73 -0.19
N LEU A 57 9.82 -11.00 -0.13
CA LEU A 57 8.40 -11.35 -0.17
C LEU A 57 7.64 -10.70 0.99
N ASN A 58 8.17 -10.81 2.21
CA ASN A 58 7.52 -10.21 3.39
C ASN A 58 7.52 -8.68 3.31
N TYR A 59 8.62 -8.04 2.88
CA TYR A 59 8.67 -6.59 2.67
C TYR A 59 7.59 -6.13 1.68
N PHE A 60 7.46 -6.80 0.54
CA PHE A 60 6.44 -6.42 -0.44
C PHE A 60 5.04 -6.67 0.09
N ILE A 61 4.77 -7.81 0.71
CA ILE A 61 3.43 -8.16 1.20
C ILE A 61 3.01 -7.24 2.35
N ASP A 62 3.87 -7.09 3.36
CA ASP A 62 3.52 -6.45 4.63
C ASP A 62 3.69 -4.92 4.60
N ILE A 63 4.52 -4.40 3.70
CA ILE A 63 4.80 -2.96 3.59
C ILE A 63 4.26 -2.38 2.29
N LYS A 64 4.68 -2.89 1.12
CA LYS A 64 4.33 -2.28 -0.18
C LYS A 64 2.88 -2.53 -0.60
N LEU A 65 2.38 -3.73 -0.35
CA LEU A 65 1.08 -4.23 -0.81
C LEU A 65 0.01 -4.22 0.30
N LYS A 66 0.37 -3.73 1.49
CA LYS A 66 -0.54 -3.63 2.63
C LYS A 66 -1.81 -2.89 2.23
N GLY A 67 -2.99 -3.47 2.52
CA GLY A 67 -4.28 -2.84 2.21
C GLY A 67 -4.81 -3.08 0.80
N TYR A 68 -4.09 -3.80 -0.06
CA TYR A 68 -4.59 -4.16 -1.39
C TYR A 68 -5.84 -5.05 -1.26
N SER A 69 -6.92 -4.69 -1.95
CA SER A 69 -8.20 -5.39 -1.83
C SER A 69 -8.20 -6.75 -2.54
N ASN A 70 -9.01 -7.68 -2.05
CA ASN A 70 -9.23 -8.98 -2.72
C ASN A 70 -9.81 -8.79 -4.12
N LYS A 71 -10.61 -7.74 -4.34
CA LYS A 71 -11.11 -7.37 -5.68
C LYS A 71 -9.95 -7.07 -6.63
N TYR A 72 -9.00 -6.24 -6.21
CA TYR A 72 -7.82 -5.92 -7.02
C TYR A 72 -6.98 -7.17 -7.29
N LEU A 73 -6.68 -7.97 -6.26
CA LEU A 73 -5.93 -9.22 -6.39
C LEU A 73 -6.60 -10.18 -7.38
N GLN A 74 -7.93 -10.29 -7.33
CA GLN A 74 -8.70 -11.11 -8.27
C GLN A 74 -8.56 -10.60 -9.71
N GLN A 75 -8.62 -9.29 -9.94
CA GLN A 75 -8.46 -8.68 -11.26
C GLN A 75 -7.03 -8.92 -11.79
N PHE A 76 -6.02 -8.72 -10.95
CA PHE A 76 -4.63 -8.98 -11.28
C PHE A 76 -4.41 -10.45 -11.70
N LEU A 77 -4.83 -11.41 -10.87
CA LEU A 77 -4.67 -12.84 -11.18
C LEU A 77 -5.44 -13.24 -12.45
N THR A 78 -6.63 -12.68 -12.65
CA THR A 78 -7.42 -12.93 -13.85
C THR A 78 -6.74 -12.40 -15.11
N ALA A 79 -6.14 -11.20 -15.02
CA ALA A 79 -5.39 -10.60 -16.10
C ALA A 79 -4.11 -11.39 -16.42
N LEU A 80 -3.41 -11.90 -15.40
CA LEU A 80 -2.16 -12.64 -15.52
C LEU A 80 -2.37 -14.04 -16.13
N TYR A 81 -3.30 -14.82 -15.58
CA TYR A 81 -3.51 -16.22 -15.98
C TYR A 81 -4.58 -16.43 -17.05
N LYS A 82 -5.31 -15.37 -17.43
CA LYS A 82 -6.45 -15.43 -18.37
C LYS A 82 -7.56 -16.39 -17.91
N GLU A 83 -7.70 -16.56 -16.60
CA GLU A 83 -8.69 -17.43 -15.96
C GLU A 83 -9.41 -16.71 -14.82
N LYS A 84 -10.63 -17.14 -14.47
CA LYS A 84 -11.39 -16.51 -13.36
C LYS A 84 -10.95 -17.05 -12.00
N PHE A 85 -10.58 -16.15 -11.09
CA PHE A 85 -10.24 -16.46 -9.70
C PHE A 85 -11.29 -15.93 -8.71
N SER A 86 -11.30 -16.53 -7.51
CA SER A 86 -11.93 -16.01 -6.31
C SER A 86 -10.88 -16.04 -5.20
N VAL A 87 -10.65 -14.88 -4.57
CA VAL A 87 -9.66 -14.70 -3.50
C VAL A 87 -10.36 -14.80 -2.14
N ILE A 88 -9.91 -15.71 -1.29
CA ILE A 88 -10.49 -15.97 0.04
C ILE A 88 -9.51 -15.58 1.15
N GLY A 89 -9.98 -14.82 2.13
CA GLY A 89 -9.21 -14.38 3.30
C GLY A 89 -9.55 -12.94 3.67
N ASP A 90 -9.29 -12.58 4.93
CA ASP A 90 -9.60 -11.26 5.46
C ASP A 90 -8.64 -10.20 4.91
N GLU A 91 -9.19 -9.03 4.58
CA GLU A 91 -8.39 -7.88 4.19
C GLU A 91 -7.89 -7.11 5.41
N ASP A 92 -6.84 -6.31 5.22
CA ASP A 92 -6.33 -5.44 6.25
C ASP A 92 -7.41 -4.47 6.74
N ILE A 93 -7.51 -4.32 8.07
CA ILE A 93 -8.35 -3.31 8.69
C ILE A 93 -7.54 -2.02 8.71
N LEU A 94 -7.89 -1.09 7.82
CA LEU A 94 -7.21 0.19 7.66
C LEU A 94 -8.17 1.36 7.81
N GLU A 95 -7.62 2.46 8.27
CA GLU A 95 -8.28 3.74 8.42
C GLU A 95 -8.29 4.55 7.12
N MET A 96 -9.33 5.37 6.99
CA MET A 96 -9.53 6.21 5.83
C MET A 96 -8.57 7.39 5.82
N CYS A 97 -7.82 7.57 4.73
CA CYS A 97 -7.00 8.77 4.53
C CYS A 97 -7.89 10.03 4.47
N PRO A 98 -7.60 11.10 5.24
CA PRO A 98 -8.42 12.32 5.25
C PRO A 98 -8.38 13.07 3.91
N CYS A 99 -7.35 12.82 3.10
CA CYS A 99 -7.17 13.44 1.80
C CYS A 99 -7.96 12.73 0.69
N CYS A 100 -7.60 11.49 0.35
CA CYS A 100 -8.17 10.76 -0.80
C CYS A 100 -9.35 9.85 -0.47
N HIS A 101 -9.65 9.65 0.82
CA HIS A 101 -10.72 8.79 1.32
C HIS A 101 -10.59 7.30 1.02
N TYR A 102 -9.43 6.80 0.59
CA TYR A 102 -9.18 5.36 0.52
C TYR A 102 -8.72 4.83 1.89
N LEU A 103 -9.00 3.55 2.15
CA LEU A 103 -8.53 2.85 3.34
C LEU A 103 -7.06 2.46 3.14
N THR A 104 -6.16 3.26 3.68
CA THR A 104 -4.71 3.14 3.42
C THR A 104 -3.84 3.35 4.65
N LEU A 105 -4.39 3.91 5.73
CA LEU A 105 -3.63 4.23 6.93
C LEU A 105 -3.80 3.10 7.93
N THR A 106 -2.73 2.69 8.61
CA THR A 106 -2.85 1.70 9.69
C THR A 106 -3.63 2.28 10.85
N ASN A 107 -3.35 3.53 11.20
CA ASN A 107 -3.99 4.26 12.28
C ASN A 107 -4.09 5.76 11.95
N ARG A 108 -5.17 6.41 12.40
CA ARG A 108 -5.32 7.86 12.27
C ARG A 108 -4.38 8.62 13.21
N GLY A 109 -3.78 9.70 12.71
CA GLY A 109 -2.95 10.65 13.47
C GLY A 109 -1.56 10.14 13.84
N ASN A 110 -1.11 9.03 13.24
CA ASN A 110 0.16 8.38 13.53
C ASN A 110 1.24 8.63 12.46
N TYR A 111 1.12 9.70 11.67
CA TYR A 111 2.11 10.10 10.66
C TYR A 111 2.32 9.10 9.52
N ASP A 112 1.37 8.18 9.31
CA ASP A 112 1.37 7.31 8.13
C ASP A 112 1.24 8.14 6.86
N VAL A 113 2.06 7.83 5.85
CA VAL A 113 1.96 8.45 4.53
C VAL A 113 1.05 7.61 3.64
N CYS A 114 -0.02 8.21 3.13
CA CYS A 114 -0.93 7.53 2.20
C CYS A 114 -0.21 7.19 0.88
N PRO A 115 -0.13 5.91 0.47
CA PRO A 115 0.56 5.48 -0.75
C PRO A 115 -0.13 5.95 -2.04
N LEU A 116 -1.38 6.42 -1.97
CA LEU A 116 -2.13 6.91 -3.13
C LEU A 116 -1.98 8.40 -3.37
N CYS A 117 -2.14 9.21 -2.33
CA CYS A 117 -2.14 10.68 -2.46
C CYS A 117 -0.93 11.34 -1.83
N TYR A 118 -0.07 10.58 -1.15
CA TYR A 118 1.15 11.02 -0.48
C TYR A 118 0.93 12.03 0.65
N TRP A 119 -0.29 12.13 1.17
CA TRP A 119 -0.56 12.90 2.39
C TRP A 119 -0.04 12.13 3.61
N GLU A 120 0.81 12.77 4.40
CA GLU A 120 1.21 12.32 5.74
C GLU A 120 0.10 12.68 6.75
N ASP A 121 -0.45 11.69 7.45
CA ASP A 121 -1.56 11.89 8.39
C ASP A 121 -1.11 12.56 9.69
N ASP A 122 -1.14 13.90 9.66
CA ASP A 122 -0.85 14.79 10.78
C ASP A 122 -2.02 14.97 11.76
N GLY A 123 -3.02 14.09 11.70
CA GLY A 123 -4.18 14.07 12.60
C GLY A 123 -5.32 15.01 12.18
N LYS A 124 -5.19 15.74 11.07
CA LYS A 124 -6.27 16.60 10.56
C LYS A 124 -7.52 15.81 10.19
N SER A 125 -8.68 16.41 10.45
CA SER A 125 -9.96 15.88 9.98
C SER A 125 -10.15 16.12 8.47
N TYR A 126 -10.89 15.24 7.81
CA TYR A 126 -11.13 15.29 6.35
C TYR A 126 -11.89 16.53 5.86
N ASN A 127 -12.49 17.29 6.79
CA ASN A 127 -13.23 18.54 6.54
C ASN A 127 -12.39 19.81 6.74
N GLU A 128 -11.16 19.70 7.29
CA GLU A 128 -10.24 20.83 7.50
C GLU A 128 -9.50 21.20 6.20
N LEU A 129 -10.25 21.43 5.12
CA LEU A 129 -9.72 21.48 3.75
C LEU A 129 -8.64 22.55 3.52
N ASP A 130 -8.75 23.69 4.20
CA ASP A 130 -7.89 24.86 4.01
C ASP A 130 -6.92 25.08 5.18
N SER A 131 -6.94 24.19 6.18
CA SER A 131 -5.99 24.20 7.29
C SER A 131 -4.60 23.82 6.78
N TYR A 132 -3.61 24.68 7.00
CA TYR A 132 -2.24 24.40 6.57
C TYR A 132 -1.64 23.27 7.39
N SER A 133 -0.98 22.33 6.70
CA SER A 133 -0.19 21.24 7.28
C SER A 133 1.28 21.54 7.05
N SER A 134 2.03 21.70 8.14
CA SER A 134 3.47 21.98 8.07
C SER A 134 4.25 20.81 7.48
N VAL A 135 3.94 19.57 7.87
CA VAL A 135 4.64 18.37 7.37
C VAL A 135 4.38 18.13 5.88
N ASN A 136 3.15 18.38 5.42
CA ASN A 136 2.79 18.25 4.00
C ASN A 136 3.11 19.50 3.16
N ASN A 137 3.55 20.59 3.81
CA ASN A 137 3.76 21.92 3.24
C ASN A 137 2.59 22.42 2.37
N SER A 138 1.35 22.06 2.72
CA SER A 138 0.16 22.34 1.91
C SER A 138 -1.14 22.16 2.67
N THR A 139 -2.27 22.14 1.96
CA THR A 139 -3.60 21.88 2.51
C THR A 139 -4.23 20.62 1.90
N LEU A 140 -5.20 20.04 2.61
CA LEU A 140 -5.97 18.89 2.11
C LEU A 140 -6.65 19.21 0.77
N ARG A 141 -7.15 20.44 0.57
CA ARG A 141 -7.79 20.86 -0.68
C ARG A 141 -6.83 20.71 -1.87
N VAL A 142 -5.58 21.16 -1.72
CA VAL A 142 -4.58 21.11 -2.79
C VAL A 142 -4.20 19.67 -3.11
N TYR A 143 -3.91 18.85 -2.09
CA TYR A 143 -3.58 17.44 -2.30
C TYR A 143 -4.74 16.64 -2.89
N ARG A 144 -5.98 16.86 -2.42
CA ARG A 144 -7.17 16.19 -2.95
C ARG A 144 -7.37 16.54 -4.42
N LYS A 145 -7.20 17.80 -4.81
CA LYS A 145 -7.28 18.22 -6.22
C LYS A 145 -6.23 17.48 -7.07
N LYS A 146 -4.96 17.46 -6.65
CA LYS A 146 -3.88 16.74 -7.35
C LYS A 146 -4.17 15.25 -7.50
N PHE A 147 -4.72 14.63 -6.45
CA PHE A 147 -5.10 13.23 -6.48
C PHE A 147 -6.23 12.99 -7.49
N GLU A 148 -7.30 13.77 -7.46
CA GLU A 148 -8.41 13.62 -8.41
C GLU A 148 -7.98 13.85 -9.87
N GLU A 149 -7.03 14.76 -10.14
CA GLU A 149 -6.46 14.96 -11.47
C GLU A 149 -5.73 13.69 -11.98
N LYS A 150 -4.95 13.03 -11.12
CA LYS A 150 -4.21 11.80 -11.46
C LYS A 150 -5.06 10.54 -11.41
N LYS A 151 -6.17 10.56 -10.67
CA LYS A 151 -7.03 9.39 -10.44
C LYS A 151 -7.56 8.78 -11.73
N PHE A 152 -7.78 9.60 -12.76
CA PHE A 152 -8.20 9.13 -14.08
C PHE A 152 -7.13 8.33 -14.83
N GLU A 153 -5.86 8.44 -14.43
CA GLU A 153 -4.75 7.64 -14.96
C GLU A 153 -4.60 6.31 -14.19
N LEU A 154 -5.28 6.17 -13.04
CA LEU A 154 -5.26 4.97 -12.19
C LEU A 154 -6.48 4.09 -12.51
N ASP A 155 -6.46 3.40 -13.65
CA ASP A 155 -7.56 2.53 -14.12
C ASP A 155 -7.97 1.43 -13.13
N ASN A 156 -7.09 1.11 -12.16
CA ASN A 156 -7.36 0.09 -11.15
C ASN A 156 -6.71 0.42 -9.79
N ILE A 157 -7.36 1.26 -8.98
CA ILE A 157 -6.87 1.58 -7.64
C ILE A 157 -6.96 0.35 -6.73
N PRO A 158 -5.85 -0.08 -6.10
CA PRO A 158 -5.82 -1.35 -5.35
C PRO A 158 -6.59 -1.33 -4.03
N TYR A 159 -6.81 -0.15 -3.47
CA TYR A 159 -7.40 0.04 -2.14
C TYR A 159 -8.92 0.19 -2.20
N LYS A 160 -9.59 -0.19 -1.11
CA LYS A 160 -11.02 0.09 -0.93
C LYS A 160 -11.25 1.58 -0.67
N SER A 161 -12.28 2.14 -1.29
CA SER A 161 -12.80 3.46 -0.94
C SER A 161 -13.46 3.40 0.44
N GLY A 162 -13.08 4.32 1.32
CA GLY A 162 -13.77 4.58 2.57
C GLY A 162 -15.13 5.22 2.32
N LYS A 163 -16.02 5.10 3.31
CA LYS A 163 -17.32 5.79 3.32
C LYS A 163 -17.21 6.97 4.28
N ILE A 164 -17.55 8.16 3.80
CA ILE A 164 -17.75 9.33 4.67
C ILE A 164 -19.17 9.20 5.22
N SER A 165 -19.32 8.89 6.50
CA SER A 165 -20.59 9.10 7.20
C SER A 165 -20.67 10.58 7.56
N TYR A 166 -21.54 11.32 6.90
CA TYR A 166 -21.93 12.64 7.40
C TYR A 166 -22.71 12.42 8.71
N PRO A 167 -22.41 13.15 9.80
CA PRO A 167 -23.32 13.17 10.93
C PRO A 167 -24.69 13.66 10.43
N GLU A 168 -25.74 12.90 10.73
CA GLU A 168 -27.12 13.33 10.49
C GLU A 168 -27.33 14.69 11.17
N ILE A 169 -27.85 15.66 10.41
CA ILE A 169 -28.17 17.02 10.88
C ILE A 169 -29.42 16.98 11.74
#